data_AF-D3B9T4-F1
#
_entry.id   AF-D3B9T4-F1
#
_cell.length_a   1.000
_cell.length_b   1.000
_cell.length_c   1.000
_cell.angle_alpha   90.00
_cell.angle_beta   90.00
_cell.angle_gamma   90.00
#
_symmetry.space_group_name_H-M   'P 1'
#
loop_
_entity.id
_entity.type
_entity.pdbx_description
1 polymer ?
#
loop_
_entity_poly.entity_id
_entity_poly.type
_entity_poly.pdbx_seq_one_letter_code
_entity_poly.pdbx_strand_id
1 'polypeptide(L)'
;MLGGVTRTSTSLHGDSVRYKRIVPEYFRRIFHYPQMDIEYTFWIMFYLCFNPARVYRNTSWHKQTKNQWARDDPAFVVILVFFMSIASMSYAIAFHYLSILHIIKTMFWAVFFDFITVGLVVATAGWWISNHFLRESAHHHSVDQKVEWLYAFDIHCNSFFPLFIILYVIHFFLLPVFMSTNITIFKKYKSIPIPYSGIVHIICTGGNPKY
;
A
#
# COMPACT_ATOMS: atom_id res chain seq x y z
N MET A 1 -17.44 -14.43 -47.28
CA MET A 1 -16.21 -13.65 -47.07
C MET A 1 -16.59 -12.22 -46.71
N LEU A 2 -15.76 -11.50 -45.94
CA LEU A 2 -15.97 -10.19 -45.27
C LEU A 2 -16.48 -10.36 -43.84
N GLY A 3 -15.77 -9.99 -42.78
CA GLY A 3 -14.45 -9.38 -42.63
C GLY A 3 -14.23 -9.27 -41.12
N GLY A 4 -13.29 -10.05 -40.58
CA GLY A 4 -12.92 -9.97 -39.17
C GLY A 4 -12.22 -8.64 -38.92
N VAL A 5 -12.95 -7.66 -38.37
CA VAL A 5 -12.36 -6.39 -37.92
C VAL A 5 -11.56 -6.69 -36.66
N THR A 6 -10.24 -6.74 -36.80
CA THR A 6 -9.24 -6.76 -35.73
C THR A 6 -9.36 -5.47 -34.90
N ARG A 7 -10.25 -5.47 -33.90
CA ARG A 7 -10.55 -4.35 -32.98
C ARG A 7 -9.57 -4.21 -31.80
N THR A 8 -8.39 -4.82 -31.88
CA THR A 8 -7.43 -4.87 -30.76
C THR A 8 -6.44 -3.71 -30.76
N SER A 9 -6.04 -3.18 -31.91
CA SER A 9 -4.93 -2.20 -31.98
C SER A 9 -5.32 -0.77 -31.57
N THR A 10 -6.57 -0.35 -31.82
CA THR A 10 -7.03 1.01 -31.54
C THR A 10 -7.31 1.25 -30.05
N SER A 11 -7.82 0.25 -29.31
CA SER A 11 -8.06 0.39 -27.86
C SER A 11 -6.76 0.42 -27.06
N LEU A 12 -5.75 -0.38 -27.46
CA LEU A 12 -4.46 -0.44 -26.77
C LEU A 12 -3.70 0.89 -26.89
N HIS A 13 -3.82 1.56 -28.04
CA HIS A 13 -3.21 2.88 -28.24
C HIS A 13 -3.86 3.95 -27.36
N GLY A 14 -5.19 3.99 -27.26
CA GLY A 14 -5.92 4.92 -26.39
C GLY A 14 -5.60 4.75 -24.89
N ASP A 15 -5.55 3.50 -24.42
CA ASP A 15 -5.21 3.18 -23.02
C ASP A 15 -3.76 3.60 -22.69
N SER A 16 -2.83 3.38 -23.61
CA SER A 16 -1.41 3.75 -23.42
C SER A 16 -1.18 5.26 -23.38
N VAL A 17 -1.91 6.05 -24.19
CA VAL A 17 -1.84 7.51 -24.19
C VAL A 17 -2.46 8.10 -22.92
N ARG A 18 -3.59 7.53 -22.45
CA ARG A 18 -4.22 7.93 -21.18
C ARG A 18 -3.32 7.63 -19.99
N TYR A 19 -2.73 6.43 -19.92
CA TYR A 19 -1.79 6.05 -18.85
C TYR A 19 -0.56 6.96 -18.82
N LYS A 20 0.04 7.26 -19.97
CA LYS A 20 1.18 8.17 -20.09
C LYS A 20 0.90 9.60 -19.61
N ARG A 21 -0.36 10.05 -19.57
CA ARG A 21 -0.76 11.35 -19.01
C ARG A 21 -1.03 11.29 -17.51
N ILE A 22 -1.69 10.24 -17.03
CA ILE A 22 -2.10 10.11 -15.62
C ILE A 22 -0.89 9.94 -14.69
N VAL A 23 0.09 9.11 -15.06
CA VAL A 23 1.26 8.83 -14.22
C VAL A 23 2.07 10.10 -13.88
N PRO A 24 2.51 10.93 -14.84
CA PRO A 24 3.25 12.15 -14.54
C PRO A 24 2.39 13.18 -13.79
N GLU A 25 1.08 13.23 -14.02
CA GLU A 25 0.19 14.08 -13.23
C GLU A 25 0.10 13.65 -11.76
N TYR A 26 0.03 12.34 -11.51
CA TYR A 26 0.00 11.79 -10.16
C TYR A 26 1.26 12.15 -9.38
N PHE A 27 2.45 11.95 -9.96
CA PHE A 27 3.72 12.35 -9.35
C PHE A 27 3.86 13.88 -9.20
N ARG A 28 3.37 14.65 -10.17
CA ARG A 28 3.36 16.13 -10.08
C ARG A 28 2.54 16.61 -8.89
N ARG A 29 1.40 15.97 -8.63
CA ARG A 29 0.50 16.31 -7.51
C ARG A 29 1.10 15.98 -6.14
N ILE A 30 2.02 15.00 -6.04
CA ILE A 30 2.73 14.69 -4.78
C ILE A 30 3.50 15.93 -4.27
N PHE A 31 4.08 16.72 -5.17
CA PHE A 31 4.84 17.91 -4.83
C PHE A 31 3.97 19.17 -4.67
N HIS A 32 2.66 19.09 -4.94
CA HIS A 32 1.75 20.23 -4.90
C HIS A 32 0.70 20.07 -3.79
N TYR A 33 1.12 20.36 -2.56
CA TYR A 33 0.33 20.21 -1.33
C TYR A 33 -1.10 20.79 -1.36
N PRO A 34 -1.38 21.98 -1.95
CA PRO A 34 -2.75 22.54 -1.96
C PRO A 34 -3.77 21.76 -2.80
N GLN A 35 -3.31 20.84 -3.65
CA GLN A 35 -4.18 20.00 -4.49
C GLN A 35 -4.54 18.67 -3.82
N MET A 36 -4.10 18.45 -2.57
CA MET A 36 -4.30 17.19 -1.85
C MET A 36 -5.52 17.28 -0.93
N ASP A 37 -6.53 16.43 -1.17
CA ASP A 37 -7.74 16.33 -0.35
C ASP A 37 -7.48 15.54 0.96
N ILE A 38 -6.75 16.17 1.89
CA ILE A 38 -6.29 15.55 3.14
C ILE A 38 -7.45 15.16 4.06
N GLU A 39 -8.46 16.02 4.21
CA GLU A 39 -9.61 15.75 5.09
C GLU A 39 -10.40 14.53 4.61
N TYR A 40 -10.73 14.48 3.32
CA TYR A 40 -11.41 13.36 2.70
C TYR A 40 -10.60 12.06 2.85
N THR A 41 -9.28 12.16 2.71
CA THR A 41 -8.37 11.02 2.91
C THR A 41 -8.44 10.47 4.33
N PHE A 42 -8.43 11.34 5.35
CA PHE A 42 -8.56 10.90 6.75
C PHE A 42 -9.91 10.22 7.01
N TRP A 43 -10.99 10.72 6.43
CA TRP A 43 -12.30 10.06 6.50
C TRP A 43 -12.28 8.67 5.87
N ILE A 44 -11.67 8.53 4.69
CA ILE A 44 -11.50 7.22 4.05
C ILE A 44 -10.71 6.29 4.96
N MET A 45 -9.56 6.72 5.46
CA MET A 45 -8.72 5.93 6.38
C MET A 45 -9.50 5.49 7.62
N PHE A 46 -10.27 6.38 8.22
CA PHE A 46 -11.14 6.05 9.35
C PHE A 46 -12.19 4.99 8.98
N TYR A 47 -12.92 5.19 7.90
CA TYR A 47 -13.95 4.23 7.46
C TYR A 47 -13.36 2.90 7.02
N LEU A 48 -12.13 2.87 6.52
CA LEU A 48 -11.44 1.65 6.14
C LEU A 48 -11.24 0.70 7.34
N CYS A 49 -11.04 1.24 8.54
CA CYS A 49 -10.92 0.47 9.78
C CYS A 49 -12.28 0.09 10.39
N PHE A 50 -13.26 1.01 10.37
CA PHE A 50 -14.51 0.82 11.13
C PHE A 50 -15.73 0.45 10.29
N ASN A 51 -15.79 0.87 9.03
CA ASN A 51 -16.93 0.65 8.13
C ASN A 51 -16.50 0.62 6.65
N PRO A 52 -15.85 -0.46 6.20
CA PRO A 52 -15.29 -0.55 4.84
C PRO A 52 -16.38 -0.48 3.75
N ALA A 53 -17.62 -0.84 4.08
CA ALA A 53 -18.75 -0.74 3.16
C ALA A 53 -19.01 0.70 2.69
N ARG A 54 -18.72 1.70 3.54
CA ARG A 54 -18.84 3.12 3.16
C ARG A 54 -17.79 3.52 2.12
N VAL A 55 -16.54 3.04 2.27
CA VAL A 55 -15.46 3.28 1.30
C VAL A 55 -15.81 2.66 -0.04
N TYR A 56 -16.30 1.41 -0.06
CA TYR A 56 -16.73 0.75 -1.29
C TYR A 56 -17.84 1.52 -2.03
N ARG A 57 -18.86 1.98 -1.29
CA ARG A 57 -19.93 2.81 -1.88
C ARG A 57 -19.37 4.09 -2.49
N ASN A 58 -18.49 4.78 -1.78
CA ASN A 58 -17.86 6.02 -2.22
C ASN A 58 -17.03 5.83 -3.51
N THR A 59 -16.23 4.77 -3.59
CA THR A 59 -15.50 4.38 -4.82
C THR A 59 -16.47 4.07 -5.97
N SER A 60 -17.57 3.39 -5.68
CA SER A 60 -18.61 3.09 -6.68
C SER A 60 -19.29 4.37 -7.21
N TRP A 61 -19.57 5.35 -6.34
CA TRP A 61 -20.11 6.66 -6.74
C TRP A 61 -19.11 7.46 -7.59
N HIS A 62 -17.82 7.43 -7.24
CA HIS A 62 -16.77 8.04 -8.07
C HIS A 62 -16.69 7.42 -9.46
N LYS A 63 -16.85 6.10 -9.58
CA LYS A 63 -16.94 5.46 -10.89
C LYS A 63 -18.13 5.99 -11.71
N GLN A 64 -19.30 6.15 -11.11
CA GLN A 64 -20.48 6.62 -11.84
C GLN A 64 -20.34 8.07 -12.33
N THR A 65 -19.67 8.92 -11.56
CA THR A 65 -19.55 10.36 -11.84
C THR A 65 -18.36 10.73 -12.73
N LYS A 66 -17.22 10.05 -12.58
CA LYS A 66 -15.97 10.34 -13.32
C LYS A 66 -15.58 9.25 -14.32
N ASN A 67 -16.34 8.15 -14.38
CA ASN A 67 -16.07 6.98 -15.21
C ASN A 67 -14.65 6.38 -15.05
N GLN A 68 -13.99 6.61 -13.92
CA GLN A 68 -12.66 6.07 -13.60
C GLN A 68 -12.66 5.44 -12.21
N TRP A 69 -11.85 4.39 -12.05
CA TRP A 69 -11.72 3.67 -10.78
C TRP A 69 -10.51 4.15 -9.99
N ALA A 70 -9.44 4.50 -10.69
CA ALA A 70 -8.24 5.04 -10.08
C ALA A 70 -8.52 6.37 -9.39
N ARG A 71 -7.91 6.52 -8.20
CA ARG A 71 -7.85 7.76 -7.47
C ARG A 71 -6.68 8.60 -8.01
N ASP A 72 -6.93 9.88 -8.30
CA ASP A 72 -5.92 10.79 -8.85
C ASP A 72 -5.25 11.68 -7.79
N ASP A 73 -5.65 11.57 -6.51
CA ASP A 73 -5.02 12.28 -5.40
C ASP A 73 -3.96 11.41 -4.70
N PRO A 74 -2.75 11.95 -4.48
CA PRO A 74 -1.69 11.23 -3.79
C PRO A 74 -1.77 11.31 -2.26
N ALA A 75 -2.81 11.95 -1.72
CA ALA A 75 -2.95 12.25 -0.30
C ALA A 75 -2.86 11.02 0.59
N PHE A 76 -3.51 9.92 0.18
CA PHE A 76 -3.50 8.67 0.93
C PHE A 76 -2.09 8.10 1.11
N VAL A 77 -1.31 8.07 0.04
CA VAL A 77 0.06 7.54 0.04
C VAL A 77 0.98 8.41 0.89
N VAL A 78 0.87 9.73 0.78
CA VAL A 78 1.72 10.67 1.54
C VAL A 78 1.45 10.55 3.04
N ILE A 79 0.19 10.51 3.45
CA ILE A 79 -0.18 10.34 4.87
C ILE A 79 0.28 8.98 5.39
N LEU A 80 0.16 7.92 4.58
CA LEU A 80 0.67 6.59 4.94
C LEU A 80 2.19 6.59 5.15
N VAL A 81 2.96 7.16 4.24
CA VAL A 81 4.43 7.25 4.34
C VAL A 81 4.83 8.05 5.58
N PHE A 82 4.11 9.12 5.90
CA PHE A 82 4.31 9.90 7.11
C PHE A 82 4.10 9.06 8.38
N PHE A 83 2.98 8.33 8.48
CA PHE A 83 2.72 7.46 9.63
C PHE A 83 3.69 6.28 9.73
N MET A 84 4.09 5.69 8.61
CA MET A 84 5.13 4.66 8.56
C MET A 84 6.48 5.18 9.06
N SER A 85 6.83 6.43 8.71
CA SER A 85 8.06 7.07 9.15
C SER A 85 8.06 7.30 10.67
N ILE A 86 6.94 7.74 11.23
CA ILE A 86 6.80 7.91 12.69
C ILE A 86 6.87 6.56 13.40
N ALA A 87 6.12 5.57 12.92
CA ALA A 87 6.11 4.24 13.53
C ALA A 87 7.51 3.60 13.52
N SER A 88 8.20 3.61 12.36
CA SER A 88 9.56 3.06 12.24
C SER A 88 10.56 3.77 13.15
N MET A 89 10.44 5.09 13.33
CA MET A 89 11.23 5.84 14.30
C MET A 89 10.93 5.41 15.74
N SER A 90 9.66 5.24 16.12
CA SER A 90 9.27 4.75 17.45
C SER A 90 9.84 3.36 17.75
N TYR A 91 9.82 2.44 16.77
CA TYR A 91 10.45 1.12 16.90
C TYR A 91 11.97 1.20 17.06
N ALA A 92 12.65 2.07 16.30
CA ALA A 92 14.09 2.24 16.41
C ALA A 92 14.51 2.75 17.81
N ILE A 93 13.70 3.66 18.39
CA ILE A 93 13.90 4.18 19.74
C ILE A 93 13.64 3.09 20.80
N ALA A 94 12.56 2.32 20.66
CA ALA A 94 12.19 1.27 21.62
C ALA A 94 13.26 0.18 21.76
N PHE A 95 13.98 -0.14 20.69
CA PHE A 95 15.07 -1.12 20.70
C PHE A 95 16.46 -0.50 20.99
N HIS A 96 16.52 0.76 21.43
CA HIS A 96 17.75 1.47 21.80
C HIS A 96 18.81 1.54 20.68
N TYR A 97 18.40 1.64 19.42
CA TYR A 97 19.33 1.96 18.33
C TYR A 97 19.67 3.46 18.36
N LEU A 98 20.69 3.85 19.13
CA LEU A 98 21.05 5.26 19.41
C LEU A 98 21.73 6.01 18.25
N SER A 99 22.04 5.33 17.14
CA SER A 99 22.72 5.94 16.00
C SER A 99 21.72 6.48 14.99
N ILE A 100 21.83 7.76 14.65
CA ILE A 100 20.98 8.46 13.67
C ILE A 100 20.96 7.72 12.32
N LEU A 101 22.10 7.19 11.88
CA LEU A 101 22.21 6.41 10.64
C LEU A 101 21.33 5.16 10.68
N HIS A 102 21.20 4.50 11.83
CA HIS A 102 20.37 3.32 11.98
C HIS A 102 18.88 3.68 11.92
N ILE A 103 18.48 4.82 12.50
CA ILE A 103 17.11 5.32 12.42
C ILE A 103 16.75 5.64 10.97
N ILE A 104 17.58 6.43 10.28
CA ILE A 104 17.34 6.80 8.87
C ILE A 104 17.30 5.57 7.98
N LYS A 105 18.24 4.62 8.15
CA LYS A 105 18.26 3.36 7.40
C LYS A 105 17.00 2.53 7.65
N THR A 106 16.50 2.49 8.88
CA THR A 106 15.28 1.75 9.24
C THR A 106 14.04 2.39 8.62
N MET A 107 13.92 3.72 8.67
CA MET A 107 12.84 4.45 7.99
C MET A 107 12.86 4.21 6.49
N PHE A 108 14.04 4.31 5.86
CA PHE A 108 14.22 4.04 4.44
C PHE A 108 13.77 2.62 4.09
N TRP A 109 14.19 1.63 4.88
CA TRP A 109 13.85 0.24 4.61
C TRP A 109 12.34 -0.02 4.72
N ALA A 110 11.72 0.52 5.78
CA ALA A 110 10.28 0.39 6.02
C ALA A 110 9.43 1.07 4.92
N VAL A 111 9.85 2.22 4.40
CA VAL A 111 9.09 2.91 3.35
C VAL A 111 9.34 2.26 1.98
N PHE A 112 10.59 2.07 1.58
CA PHE A 112 10.90 1.64 0.21
C PHE A 112 10.69 0.14 -0.01
N PHE A 113 11.06 -0.71 0.95
CA PHE A 113 10.91 -2.16 0.78
C PHE A 113 9.54 -2.62 1.28
N ASP A 114 9.18 -2.35 2.53
CA ASP A 114 7.95 -2.91 3.11
C ASP A 114 6.68 -2.31 2.47
N PHE A 115 6.66 -1.01 2.18
CA PHE A 115 5.48 -0.36 1.61
C PHE A 115 5.52 -0.25 0.08
N ILE A 116 6.55 0.38 -0.50
CA ILE A 116 6.59 0.65 -1.95
C ILE A 116 6.87 -0.62 -2.75
N THR A 117 7.94 -1.36 -2.45
CA THR A 117 8.34 -2.52 -3.26
C THR A 117 7.29 -3.62 -3.20
N VAL A 118 6.85 -4.01 -1.99
CA VAL A 118 5.75 -4.97 -1.82
C VAL A 118 4.47 -4.46 -2.49
N GLY A 119 4.16 -3.18 -2.35
CA GLY A 119 2.97 -2.59 -2.97
C GLY A 119 2.97 -2.62 -4.49
N LEU A 120 4.10 -2.34 -5.14
CA LEU A 120 4.24 -2.43 -6.58
C LEU A 120 4.09 -3.88 -7.07
N VAL A 121 4.64 -4.84 -6.33
CA VAL A 121 4.51 -6.27 -6.64
C VAL A 121 3.05 -6.72 -6.50
N VAL A 122 2.40 -6.42 -5.37
CA VAL A 122 1.00 -6.78 -5.11
C VAL A 122 0.06 -6.11 -6.11
N ALA A 123 0.24 -4.83 -6.41
CA ALA A 123 -0.55 -4.11 -7.39
C ALA A 123 -0.41 -4.69 -8.79
N THR A 124 0.82 -5.01 -9.21
CA THR A 124 1.10 -5.58 -10.53
C THR A 124 0.53 -6.99 -10.66
N ALA A 125 0.69 -7.83 -9.62
CA ALA A 125 0.11 -9.16 -9.57
C ALA A 125 -1.42 -9.10 -9.59
N GLY A 126 -2.03 -8.26 -8.74
CA GLY A 126 -3.49 -8.10 -8.67
C GLY A 126 -4.09 -7.57 -9.98
N TRP A 127 -3.43 -6.60 -10.60
CA TRP A 127 -3.80 -6.07 -11.91
C TRP A 127 -3.72 -7.14 -13.01
N TRP A 128 -2.64 -7.92 -13.04
CA TRP A 128 -2.44 -8.98 -14.01
C TRP A 128 -3.47 -10.10 -13.84
N ILE A 129 -3.64 -10.59 -12.60
CA ILE A 129 -4.61 -11.64 -12.27
C ILE A 129 -6.03 -11.19 -12.66
N SER A 130 -6.42 -9.98 -12.28
CA SER A 130 -7.78 -9.50 -12.53
C SER A 130 -8.10 -9.36 -14.02
N ASN A 131 -7.16 -8.80 -14.78
CA ASN A 131 -7.37 -8.62 -16.23
C ASN A 131 -7.22 -9.92 -17.02
N HIS A 132 -6.54 -10.94 -16.48
CA HIS A 132 -6.35 -12.21 -17.17
C HIS A 132 -7.42 -13.24 -16.81
N PHE A 133 -7.87 -13.31 -15.55
CA PHE A 133 -8.75 -14.37 -15.05
C PHE A 133 -10.14 -13.90 -14.62
N LEU A 134 -10.31 -12.65 -14.18
CA LEU A 134 -11.57 -12.16 -13.58
C LEU A 134 -12.43 -11.33 -14.54
N ARG A 135 -12.13 -11.35 -15.84
CA ARG A 135 -12.94 -10.66 -16.85
C ARG A 135 -14.13 -11.52 -17.25
N GLU A 136 -15.32 -11.11 -16.83
CA GLU A 136 -16.57 -11.62 -17.38
C GLU A 136 -16.65 -11.24 -18.87
N SER A 137 -16.85 -12.23 -19.75
CA SER A 137 -17.04 -11.96 -21.18
C SER A 137 -18.37 -11.26 -21.38
N ALA A 138 -18.33 -10.04 -21.92
CA ALA A 138 -19.46 -9.15 -22.02
C ALA A 138 -20.72 -9.80 -22.64
N HIS A 139 -21.85 -9.74 -21.94
CA HIS A 139 -23.15 -9.81 -22.57
C HIS A 139 -23.32 -8.59 -23.51
N HIS A 140 -24.20 -8.67 -24.51
CA HIS A 140 -24.38 -7.65 -25.56
C HIS A 140 -24.61 -6.19 -25.09
N HIS A 141 -24.82 -5.97 -23.78
CA HIS A 141 -25.05 -4.65 -23.17
C HIS A 141 -23.98 -4.22 -22.14
N SER A 142 -22.95 -5.01 -21.85
CA SER A 142 -21.89 -4.63 -20.91
C SER A 142 -20.66 -4.10 -21.63
N VAL A 143 -20.23 -2.89 -21.26
CA VAL A 143 -18.97 -2.29 -21.72
C VAL A 143 -17.80 -3.09 -21.13
N ASP A 144 -16.82 -3.46 -21.96
CA ASP A 144 -15.61 -4.15 -21.52
C ASP A 144 -14.84 -3.28 -20.52
N GLN A 145 -14.79 -3.71 -19.24
CA GLN A 145 -14.12 -2.98 -18.17
C GLN A 145 -12.77 -3.64 -17.87
N LYS A 146 -11.70 -2.85 -18.01
CA LYS A 146 -10.36 -3.25 -17.59
C LYS A 146 -10.04 -2.66 -16.22
N VAL A 147 -9.32 -3.42 -15.41
CA VAL A 147 -8.79 -2.94 -14.14
C VAL A 147 -7.61 -2.02 -14.43
N GLU A 148 -7.69 -0.77 -13.97
CA GLU A 148 -6.62 0.23 -14.08
C GLU A 148 -5.50 -0.12 -13.08
N TRP A 149 -4.22 -0.04 -13.48
CA TRP A 149 -3.10 -0.39 -12.59
C TRP A 149 -3.05 0.52 -11.34
N LEU A 150 -3.33 1.82 -11.52
CA LEU A 150 -3.35 2.79 -10.44
C LEU A 150 -4.47 2.49 -9.43
N TYR A 151 -5.58 1.90 -9.88
CA TYR A 151 -6.63 1.40 -8.99
C TYR A 151 -6.17 0.16 -8.21
N ALA A 152 -5.45 -0.76 -8.84
CA ALA A 152 -4.85 -1.90 -8.14
C ALA A 152 -3.85 -1.46 -7.05
N PHE A 153 -3.07 -0.41 -7.31
CA PHE A 153 -2.20 0.19 -6.31
C PHE A 153 -2.96 0.91 -5.19
N ASP A 154 -4.07 1.59 -5.49
CA ASP A 154 -4.95 2.17 -4.47
C ASP A 154 -5.57 1.08 -3.57
N ILE A 155 -5.96 -0.07 -4.13
CA ILE A 155 -6.41 -1.22 -3.33
C ILE A 155 -5.32 -1.70 -2.38
N HIS A 156 -4.06 -1.81 -2.84
CA HIS A 156 -2.93 -2.14 -1.96
C HIS A 156 -2.84 -1.14 -0.80
N CYS A 157 -2.85 0.16 -1.09
CA CYS A 157 -2.80 1.20 -0.06
C CYS A 157 -3.95 1.09 0.94
N ASN A 158 -5.17 0.88 0.45
CA ASN A 158 -6.37 0.68 1.27
C ASN A 158 -6.28 -0.62 2.11
N SER A 159 -5.67 -1.69 1.62
CA SER A 159 -5.48 -2.91 2.43
C SER A 159 -4.35 -2.77 3.45
N PHE A 160 -3.32 -1.98 3.11
CA PHE A 160 -2.15 -1.78 3.93
C PHE A 160 -2.45 -0.93 5.17
N PHE A 161 -3.36 0.05 5.09
CA PHE A 161 -3.64 0.93 6.23
C PHE A 161 -4.18 0.19 7.47
N PRO A 162 -5.23 -0.67 7.39
CA PRO A 162 -5.64 -1.49 8.53
C PRO A 162 -4.53 -2.43 9.02
N LEU A 163 -3.77 -3.03 8.09
CA LEU A 163 -2.62 -3.87 8.44
C LEU A 163 -1.56 -3.08 9.21
N PHE A 164 -1.28 -1.84 8.81
CA PHE A 164 -0.38 -0.93 9.51
C PHE A 164 -0.85 -0.66 10.93
N ILE A 165 -2.14 -0.37 11.13
CA ILE A 165 -2.68 -0.16 12.48
C ILE A 165 -2.47 -1.41 13.35
N ILE A 166 -2.71 -2.60 12.83
CA ILE A 166 -2.55 -3.84 13.59
C ILE A 166 -1.07 -4.14 13.86
N LEU A 167 -0.24 -4.15 12.82
CA LEU A 167 1.14 -4.65 12.86
C LEU A 167 2.14 -3.61 13.37
N TYR A 168 1.93 -2.32 13.13
CA TYR A 168 2.84 -1.29 13.57
C TYR A 168 2.34 -0.59 14.84
N VAL A 169 1.05 -0.27 14.94
CA VAL A 169 0.54 0.49 16.11
C VAL A 169 0.16 -0.42 17.27
N ILE A 170 -0.81 -1.33 17.07
CA ILE A 170 -1.30 -2.21 18.15
C ILE A 170 -0.20 -3.15 18.62
N HIS A 171 0.55 -3.75 17.70
CA HIS A 171 1.68 -4.62 18.04
C HIS A 171 2.74 -3.90 18.89
N PHE A 172 3.02 -2.62 18.62
CA PHE A 172 4.02 -1.84 19.38
C PHE A 172 3.64 -1.76 20.87
N PHE A 173 2.36 -1.54 21.18
CA PHE A 173 1.87 -1.52 22.56
C PHE A 173 1.82 -2.91 23.21
N LEU A 174 1.68 -3.97 22.40
CA LEU A 174 1.72 -5.36 22.89
C LEU A 174 3.14 -5.88 23.12
N LEU A 175 4.18 -5.24 22.57
CA LEU A 175 5.58 -5.61 22.78
C LEU A 175 5.92 -5.87 24.26
N PRO A 176 5.66 -4.97 25.23
CA PRO A 176 5.99 -5.24 26.63
C PRO A 176 5.31 -6.50 27.19
N VAL A 177 4.09 -6.80 26.76
CA VAL A 177 3.35 -8.01 27.17
C VAL A 177 4.02 -9.26 26.61
N PHE A 178 4.28 -9.31 25.31
CA PHE A 178 4.99 -10.44 24.68
C PHE A 178 6.42 -10.63 25.22
N MET A 179 7.07 -9.55 25.62
CA MET A 179 8.44 -9.53 26.13
C MET A 179 8.54 -9.94 27.60
N SER A 180 7.44 -9.80 28.36
CA SER A 180 7.38 -10.17 29.79
C SER A 180 7.45 -11.69 30.03
N THR A 181 7.02 -12.50 29.05
CA THR A 181 6.88 -13.96 29.20
C THR A 181 8.19 -14.74 28.93
N ASN A 182 9.22 -14.11 28.33
CA ASN A 182 10.47 -14.78 27.90
C ASN A 182 11.77 -14.02 28.29
N ILE A 183 11.87 -13.57 29.54
CA ILE A 183 12.96 -12.73 30.07
C ILE A 183 14.39 -13.31 29.84
N THR A 184 14.55 -14.63 29.85
CA THR A 184 15.87 -15.30 29.76
C THR A 184 16.46 -15.27 28.34
N ILE A 185 15.62 -15.32 27.31
CA ILE A 185 16.05 -15.29 25.91
C ILE A 185 16.57 -13.89 25.53
N PHE A 186 15.97 -12.85 26.10
CA PHE A 186 16.24 -11.46 25.74
C PHE A 186 17.64 -10.95 26.13
N LYS A 187 18.20 -11.42 27.24
CA LYS A 187 19.61 -11.12 27.60
C LYS A 187 20.59 -11.61 26.54
N LYS A 188 20.25 -12.66 25.77
CA LYS A 188 21.06 -13.20 24.68
C LYS A 188 20.90 -12.41 23.37
N TYR A 189 19.72 -11.86 23.08
CA TYR A 189 19.45 -11.06 21.88
C TYR A 189 20.01 -9.63 21.97
N LYS A 190 20.17 -9.08 23.19
CA LYS A 190 20.87 -7.81 23.42
C LYS A 190 22.34 -7.81 22.93
N SER A 191 22.93 -8.99 22.74
CA SER A 191 24.33 -9.19 22.38
C SER A 191 24.56 -9.55 20.91
N ILE A 192 23.51 -9.76 20.12
CA ILE A 192 23.63 -10.19 18.72
C ILE A 192 23.34 -9.00 17.80
N PRO A 193 24.25 -8.62 16.89
CA PRO A 193 23.96 -7.63 15.87
C PRO A 193 22.94 -8.25 14.91
N ILE A 194 21.66 -7.99 15.14
CA ILE A 194 20.59 -8.44 14.25
C ILE A 194 20.88 -7.80 12.88
N PRO A 195 21.11 -8.58 11.81
CA PRO A 195 21.19 -8.01 10.49
C PRO A 195 19.85 -7.31 10.21
N TYR A 196 19.94 -6.16 9.55
CA TYR A 196 18.88 -5.18 9.24
C TYR A 196 17.72 -5.73 8.39
N SER A 197 17.14 -6.83 8.82
CA SER A 197 15.94 -7.45 8.28
C SER A 197 14.77 -6.78 8.98
N GLY A 198 13.88 -6.16 8.21
CA GLY A 198 12.96 -5.12 8.67
C GLY A 198 12.09 -5.45 9.87
N ILE A 199 11.35 -4.45 10.32
CA ILE A 199 10.35 -4.55 11.37
C ILE A 199 9.41 -5.75 11.12
N VAL A 200 9.13 -6.07 9.86
CA VAL A 200 8.39 -7.28 9.42
C VAL A 200 9.09 -8.59 9.81
N HIS A 201 10.42 -8.70 9.76
CA HIS A 201 11.12 -9.91 10.21
C HIS A 201 11.06 -10.07 11.74
N ILE A 202 11.11 -8.96 12.50
CA ILE A 202 10.92 -8.98 13.95
C ILE A 202 9.47 -9.39 14.32
N ILE A 203 8.50 -8.99 13.50
CA ILE A 203 7.07 -9.34 13.64
C ILE A 203 6.79 -10.78 13.19
N CYS A 204 7.41 -11.26 12.10
CA CYS A 204 7.17 -12.59 11.52
C CYS A 204 8.00 -13.70 12.17
N THR A 205 9.22 -13.40 12.62
CA THR A 205 10.03 -14.33 13.40
C THR A 205 9.75 -14.10 14.87
N GLY A 206 8.66 -14.67 15.37
CA GLY A 206 8.48 -14.86 16.81
C GLY A 206 9.69 -15.62 17.37
N GLY A 207 10.71 -14.88 17.84
CA GLY A 207 11.79 -15.36 18.69
C GLY A 207 12.56 -16.60 18.22
N ASN A 208 13.10 -16.64 16.99
CA ASN A 208 14.22 -17.55 16.69
C ASN A 208 15.02 -17.15 15.44
N PRO A 209 16.20 -16.50 15.58
CA PRO A 209 17.27 -16.62 14.61
C PRO A 209 18.01 -17.91 15.00
N LYS A 210 17.57 -19.03 14.42
CA LYS A 210 18.51 -20.13 14.26
C LYS A 210 19.33 -19.83 13.02
N TYR A 211 20.64 -19.74 13.27
CA TYR A 211 21.78 -19.52 12.39
C TYR A 211 22.14 -18.05 12.15
#